data_AF-A0A8T5GLW3-F1
#
_entry.id   AF-A0A8T5GLW3-F1
#
_cell.length_a   1.000
_cell.length_b   1.000
_cell.length_c   1.000
_cell.angle_alpha   90.00
_cell.angle_beta   90.00
_cell.angle_gamma   90.00
#
_symmetry.space_group_name_H-M   'P 1'
#
loop_
_entity.id
_entity.type
_entity.pdbx_description
1 polymer ?
#
loop_
_entity_poly.entity_id
_entity_poly.type
_entity_poly.pdbx_seq_one_letter_code
_entity_poly.pdbx_strand_id
1 'polypeptide(L)'
;MTGKQTVERFDQLEALRLPHEYLWQETAWLMNSRNYNGRGNVSGYVPHNEIYDTTLRTKSRMQANGITSMLYPRDRDWLVMRPAWEDRKNLSLEKVYREAGEAVMHYLRSSNFHTVNHRAIFDRSQLGTGTMRMKWENDDQGEDIMNFCRFDPMNYVIDHDHAEKVDTFGACYKWPAYRAAAMWGKENLSSKLQREVEDPQRRSTTHDFLVVIEKQPKWKLKKEAGNKGMAYTVRVVERDSKHEILDSGNDHFEIVSSRYEVDGSPWGYCPAHEILPDAYKANYAGKFMMVMGERAAVPPVMAPSYMKEEGVGLGAAEVNYYAETSAAGKNPVYELSGGGNYQVGMDIWRKLQDSIDEAYHGHLFNMFNRSDRDMTATEANMRREELNAQANPTL
;
A
#
# COMPACT_ATOMS: atom_id res chain seq x y z
N MET A 1 -14.28 21.27 19.31
CA MET A 1 -15.39 20.32 19.06
C MET A 1 -15.51 19.46 20.30
N THR A 2 -16.70 18.95 20.65
CA THR A 2 -16.84 17.96 21.72
C THR A 2 -16.45 16.56 21.22
N GLY A 3 -16.23 15.60 22.13
CA GLY A 3 -15.94 14.22 21.74
C GLY A 3 -16.98 13.62 20.77
N LYS A 4 -18.27 13.92 20.97
CA LYS A 4 -19.35 13.53 20.04
C LYS A 4 -19.15 14.10 18.64
N GLN A 5 -18.82 15.38 18.52
CA GLN A 5 -18.58 16.04 17.23
C GLN A 5 -17.35 15.47 16.51
N THR A 6 -16.31 15.08 17.26
CA THR A 6 -15.12 14.44 16.69
C THR A 6 -15.45 13.07 16.10
N VAL A 7 -16.28 12.27 16.80
CA VAL A 7 -16.76 10.97 16.26
C VAL A 7 -17.61 11.20 15.00
N GLU A 8 -18.55 12.14 15.03
CA GLU A 8 -19.39 12.47 13.87
C GLU A 8 -18.55 12.92 12.67
N ARG A 9 -17.51 13.74 12.88
CA ARG A 9 -16.59 14.17 11.83
C ARG A 9 -15.80 12.99 11.26
N PHE A 10 -15.30 12.09 12.10
CA PHE A 10 -14.61 10.88 11.64
C PHE A 10 -15.53 9.97 10.82
N ASP A 11 -16.77 9.76 11.28
CA ASP A 11 -17.75 8.93 10.56
C ASP A 11 -18.11 9.52 9.18
N GLN A 12 -18.17 10.86 9.05
CA GLN A 12 -18.35 11.52 7.76
C GLN A 12 -17.19 11.25 6.80
N LEU A 13 -15.95 11.36 7.29
CA LEU A 13 -14.75 11.06 6.50
C LEU A 13 -14.67 9.57 6.14
N GLU A 14 -15.11 8.69 7.04
CA GLU A 14 -15.21 7.26 6.78
C GLU A 14 -16.23 6.96 5.68
N ALA A 15 -17.37 7.66 5.64
CA ALA A 15 -18.36 7.52 4.58
C ALA A 15 -17.81 7.93 3.20
N LEU A 16 -16.97 8.97 3.13
CA LEU A 16 -16.29 9.39 1.89
C LEU A 16 -15.24 8.37 1.41
N ARG A 17 -14.67 7.58 2.32
CA ARG A 17 -13.69 6.53 1.99
C ARG A 17 -14.34 5.28 1.39
N LEU A 18 -15.60 4.98 1.72
CA LEU A 18 -16.27 3.72 1.34
C LEU A 18 -16.15 3.33 -0.14
N PRO A 19 -16.33 4.23 -1.14
CA PRO A 19 -16.18 3.85 -2.55
C PRO A 19 -14.77 3.36 -2.89
N HIS A 20 -13.73 3.94 -2.26
CA HIS A 20 -12.34 3.54 -2.47
C HIS A 20 -12.00 2.20 -1.80
N GLU A 21 -12.70 1.84 -0.73
CA GLU A 21 -12.49 0.55 -0.05
C GLU A 21 -12.74 -0.64 -0.97
N TYR A 22 -13.78 -0.56 -1.82
CA TYR A 22 -14.08 -1.62 -2.79
C TYR A 22 -12.94 -1.80 -3.78
N LEU A 23 -12.45 -0.70 -4.36
CA LEU A 23 -11.33 -0.70 -5.31
C LEU A 23 -10.05 -1.25 -4.67
N TRP A 24 -9.78 -0.88 -3.42
CA TRP A 24 -8.63 -1.38 -2.67
C TRP A 24 -8.74 -2.87 -2.33
N GLN A 25 -9.93 -3.37 -2.02
CA GLN A 25 -10.16 -4.80 -1.76
C GLN A 25 -9.95 -5.64 -3.02
N GLU A 26 -10.49 -5.21 -4.17
CA GLU A 26 -10.28 -5.89 -5.45
C GLU A 26 -8.79 -5.94 -5.82
N THR A 27 -8.11 -4.79 -5.70
CA THR A 27 -6.68 -4.70 -5.98
C THR A 27 -5.87 -5.58 -5.02
N ALA A 28 -6.18 -5.55 -3.72
CA ALA A 28 -5.47 -6.34 -2.72
C ALA A 28 -5.61 -7.85 -2.93
N TRP A 29 -6.76 -8.30 -3.44
CA TRP A 29 -6.99 -9.71 -3.77
C TRP A 29 -5.97 -10.22 -4.80
N LEU A 30 -5.76 -9.49 -5.90
CA LEU A 30 -4.77 -9.84 -6.93
C LEU A 30 -3.32 -9.66 -6.45
N MET A 31 -3.09 -8.72 -5.54
CA MET A 31 -1.74 -8.36 -5.10
C MET A 31 -1.17 -9.26 -4.01
N ASN A 32 -1.99 -10.12 -3.40
CA ASN A 32 -1.64 -10.82 -2.15
C ASN A 32 -1.03 -9.84 -1.14
N SER A 33 -1.59 -8.63 -1.08
CA SER A 33 -1.46 -7.76 0.07
C SER A 33 -2.56 -8.20 1.04
N ARG A 34 -2.20 -8.23 2.32
CA ARG A 34 -3.05 -8.55 3.48
C ARG A 34 -4.55 -8.44 3.19
N ASN A 35 -5.33 -9.43 3.62
CA ASN A 35 -6.77 -9.36 3.45
C ASN A 35 -7.32 -8.11 4.18
N TYR A 36 -7.80 -7.14 3.42
CA TYR A 36 -8.44 -5.93 3.94
C TYR A 36 -9.94 -6.13 4.21
N ASN A 37 -10.35 -7.39 4.47
CA ASN A 37 -11.69 -7.72 4.95
C ASN A 37 -11.88 -7.22 6.38
N GLY A 38 -12.33 -5.98 6.51
CA GLY A 38 -12.88 -5.44 7.75
C GLY A 38 -11.93 -4.52 8.51
N ARG A 39 -12.56 -3.58 9.23
CA ARG A 39 -11.90 -2.56 10.05
C ARG A 39 -10.95 -3.20 11.05
N GLY A 40 -9.67 -2.84 10.98
CA GLY A 40 -8.73 -2.96 12.11
C GLY A 40 -8.09 -4.32 12.39
N ASN A 41 -8.32 -5.36 11.59
CA ASN A 41 -7.51 -6.59 11.66
C ASN A 41 -7.22 -7.09 10.25
N VAL A 42 -5.96 -7.47 9.99
CA VAL A 42 -5.62 -8.31 8.84
C VAL A 42 -6.37 -9.63 9.06
N SER A 43 -7.52 -9.79 8.40
CA SER A 43 -8.35 -10.98 8.50
C SER A 43 -7.73 -12.10 7.66
N GLY A 44 -6.60 -12.61 8.14
CA GLY A 44 -5.79 -13.60 7.45
C GLY A 44 -5.14 -13.09 6.16
N TYR A 45 -4.59 -14.04 5.41
CA TYR A 45 -4.08 -13.79 4.06
C TYR A 45 -5.13 -14.17 3.03
N VAL A 46 -5.10 -13.54 1.86
CA VAL A 46 -5.87 -13.99 0.71
C VAL A 46 -5.53 -15.46 0.43
N PRO A 47 -6.51 -16.33 0.13
CA PRO A 47 -6.23 -17.72 -0.23
C PRO A 47 -5.24 -17.77 -1.40
N HIS A 48 -4.04 -18.29 -1.14
CA HIS A 48 -2.93 -18.27 -2.13
C HIS A 48 -3.20 -19.20 -3.33
N ASN A 49 -4.18 -20.09 -3.22
CA ASN A 49 -4.55 -21.08 -4.23
C ASN A 49 -5.36 -20.49 -5.40
N GLU A 50 -5.85 -19.25 -5.29
CA GLU A 50 -6.64 -18.59 -6.35
C GLU A 50 -5.81 -17.60 -7.18
N ILE A 51 -4.52 -17.44 -6.85
CA ILE A 51 -3.58 -16.55 -7.54
C ILE A 51 -2.64 -17.40 -8.41
N TYR A 52 -2.85 -17.34 -9.71
CA TYR A 52 -2.09 -18.03 -10.76
C TYR A 52 -1.10 -17.10 -11.47
N ASP A 53 -1.28 -15.78 -11.38
CA ASP A 53 -0.35 -14.78 -11.92
C ASP A 53 0.06 -13.77 -10.84
N THR A 54 1.36 -13.53 -10.69
CA THR A 54 1.92 -12.61 -9.67
C THR A 54 2.58 -11.37 -10.27
N THR A 55 2.34 -11.10 -11.56
CA THR A 55 2.97 -10.01 -12.32
C THR A 55 2.61 -8.67 -11.71
N LEU A 56 1.32 -8.40 -11.47
CA LEU A 56 0.86 -7.15 -10.85
C LEU A 56 1.62 -6.83 -9.54
N ARG A 57 1.73 -7.83 -8.66
CA ARG A 57 2.44 -7.72 -7.38
C ARG A 57 3.91 -7.41 -7.56
N THR A 58 4.55 -8.12 -8.48
CA THR A 58 5.98 -8.00 -8.74
C THR A 58 6.31 -6.64 -9.32
N LYS A 59 5.50 -6.16 -10.28
CA LYS A 59 5.68 -4.86 -10.94
C LYS A 59 5.43 -3.68 -10.01
N SER A 60 4.40 -3.75 -9.16
CA SER A 60 4.19 -2.73 -8.14
C SER A 60 5.31 -2.65 -7.11
N ARG A 61 5.86 -3.79 -6.68
CA ARG A 61 7.04 -3.79 -5.78
C ARG A 61 8.27 -3.23 -6.49
N MET A 62 8.46 -3.55 -7.76
CA MET A 62 9.55 -3.01 -8.57
C MET A 62 9.47 -1.48 -8.70
N GLN A 63 8.27 -0.94 -8.97
CA GLN A 63 8.04 0.49 -9.00
C GLN A 63 8.34 1.13 -7.64
N ALA A 64 7.82 0.58 -6.54
CA ALA A 64 8.07 1.12 -5.21
C ALA A 64 9.55 1.12 -4.83
N ASN A 65 10.27 0.05 -5.18
CA ASN A 65 11.73 -0.03 -5.02
C ASN A 65 12.44 1.05 -5.85
N GLY A 66 12.06 1.18 -7.12
CA GLY A 66 12.66 2.14 -8.05
C GLY A 66 12.46 3.59 -7.61
N ILE A 67 11.23 3.97 -7.25
CA ILE A 67 10.89 5.29 -6.70
C ILE A 67 11.71 5.56 -5.44
N THR A 68 11.77 4.60 -4.50
CA THR A 68 12.50 4.76 -3.25
C THR A 68 14.00 4.93 -3.48
N SER A 69 14.61 4.10 -4.34
CA SER A 69 16.04 4.18 -4.65
C SER A 69 16.42 5.48 -5.36
N MET A 70 15.51 6.03 -6.16
CA MET A 70 15.79 7.22 -6.94
C MET A 70 15.56 8.52 -6.14
N LEU A 71 14.43 8.63 -5.45
CA LEU A 71 14.04 9.83 -4.70
C LEU A 71 14.62 9.87 -3.28
N TYR A 72 14.75 8.72 -2.62
CA TYR A 72 15.13 8.61 -1.21
C TYR A 72 16.30 7.64 -0.97
N PRO A 73 17.41 7.76 -1.72
CA PRO A 73 18.58 6.89 -1.57
C PRO A 73 19.14 6.98 -0.13
N ARG A 74 19.64 5.84 0.38
CA ARG A 74 20.25 5.77 1.73
C ARG A 74 21.71 6.20 1.76
N ASP A 75 22.41 5.96 0.66
CA ASP A 75 23.86 6.10 0.49
C ASP A 75 24.32 7.53 0.19
N ARG A 76 23.40 8.44 -0.16
CA ARG A 76 23.72 9.84 -0.48
C ARG A 76 22.69 10.83 0.05
N ASP A 77 23.07 12.09 0.17
CA ASP A 77 22.14 13.16 0.50
C ASP A 77 21.27 13.51 -0.71
N TRP A 78 19.97 13.65 -0.48
CA TRP A 78 18.98 13.96 -1.51
C TRP A 78 18.16 15.22 -1.17
N LEU A 79 18.24 15.72 0.05
CA LEU A 79 17.63 16.98 0.47
C LEU A 79 18.66 18.11 0.42
N VAL A 80 18.30 19.23 -0.20
CA VAL A 80 19.09 20.46 -0.15
C VAL A 80 18.19 21.61 0.25
N MET A 81 18.50 22.22 1.39
CA MET A 81 17.82 23.43 1.85
C MET A 81 18.62 24.65 1.40
N ARG A 82 17.92 25.65 0.84
CA ARG A 82 18.51 26.91 0.40
C ARG A 82 17.66 28.08 0.89
N PRO A 83 18.27 29.25 1.14
CA PRO A 83 17.51 30.47 1.38
C PRO A 83 16.53 30.77 0.23
N ALA A 84 15.51 31.55 0.56
CA ALA A 84 14.61 32.14 -0.44
C ALA A 84 15.41 32.86 -1.53
N TRP A 85 14.83 32.96 -2.73
CA TRP A 85 15.52 33.45 -3.92
C TRP A 85 16.18 34.82 -3.69
N GLU A 86 15.47 35.69 -2.98
CA GLU A 86 15.84 37.05 -2.62
C GLU A 86 17.08 37.10 -1.72
N ASP A 87 17.26 36.07 -0.87
CA ASP A 87 18.30 36.01 0.16
C ASP A 87 19.51 35.16 -0.22
N ARG A 88 19.52 34.54 -1.41
CA ARG A 88 20.58 33.60 -1.83
C ARG A 88 21.99 34.18 -1.86
N LYS A 89 22.13 35.51 -1.96
CA LYS A 89 23.45 36.19 -1.93
C LYS A 89 24.01 36.29 -0.51
N ASN A 90 23.21 36.01 0.52
CA ASN A 90 23.64 36.06 1.90
C ASN A 90 24.31 34.75 2.32
N LEU A 91 25.64 34.73 2.27
CA LEU A 91 26.46 33.56 2.62
C LEU A 91 26.24 33.06 4.05
N SER A 92 25.86 33.94 4.99
CA SER A 92 25.57 33.53 6.37
C SER A 92 24.28 32.72 6.45
N LEU A 93 23.24 33.13 5.71
CA LEU A 93 21.99 32.37 5.61
C LEU A 93 22.21 31.07 4.85
N GLU A 94 22.98 31.08 3.77
CA GLU A 94 23.32 29.86 3.04
C GLU A 94 23.94 28.80 3.95
N LYS A 95 24.88 29.20 4.82
CA LYS A 95 25.49 28.31 5.81
C LYS A 95 24.44 27.71 6.76
N VAL A 96 23.56 28.53 7.33
CA VAL A 96 22.51 28.07 8.26
C VAL A 96 21.56 27.07 7.59
N TYR A 97 21.12 27.33 6.36
CA TYR A 97 20.24 26.42 5.63
C TYR A 97 20.94 25.11 5.28
N ARG A 98 22.24 25.15 4.94
CA ARG A 98 23.03 23.94 4.70
C ARG A 98 23.14 23.10 5.97
N GLU A 99 23.50 23.70 7.11
CA GLU A 99 23.58 23.01 8.41
C GLU A 99 22.22 22.42 8.82
N ALA A 100 21.11 23.15 8.57
CA ALA A 100 19.77 22.62 8.80
C ALA A 100 19.44 21.42 7.89
N GLY A 101 19.83 21.48 6.62
CA GLY A 101 19.65 20.35 5.69
C GLY A 101 20.44 19.11 6.10
N GLU A 102 21.70 19.30 6.53
CA GLU A 102 22.55 18.23 7.07
C GLU A 102 21.93 17.61 8.33
N ALA A 103 21.40 18.44 9.24
CA ALA A 103 20.71 17.97 10.44
C ALA A 103 19.45 17.15 10.10
N VAL A 104 18.61 17.63 9.17
CA VAL A 104 17.43 16.87 8.72
C VAL A 104 17.84 15.53 8.12
N MET A 105 18.84 15.50 7.24
CA MET A 105 19.35 14.26 6.66
C MET A 105 19.92 13.32 7.72
N HIS A 106 20.60 13.85 8.73
CA HIS A 106 21.10 13.07 9.87
C HIS A 106 19.96 12.36 10.60
N TYR A 107 18.91 13.11 11.01
CA TYR A 107 17.79 12.51 11.73
C TYR A 107 16.96 11.54 10.87
N LEU A 108 16.77 11.82 9.57
CA LEU A 108 16.08 10.89 8.68
C LEU A 108 16.85 9.57 8.56
N ARG A 109 18.19 9.61 8.49
CA ARG A 109 19.03 8.41 8.43
C ARG A 109 19.08 7.62 9.72
N SER A 110 19.10 8.30 10.87
CA SER A 110 19.12 7.63 12.18
C SER A 110 17.76 7.08 12.60
N SER A 111 16.67 7.61 12.02
CA SER A 111 15.31 7.12 12.22
C SER A 111 14.96 5.87 11.39
N ASN A 112 13.74 5.36 11.57
CA ASN A 112 13.16 4.32 10.74
C ASN A 112 12.57 4.83 9.40
N PHE A 113 12.83 6.08 9.00
CA PHE A 113 12.24 6.74 7.83
C PHE A 113 12.28 5.86 6.57
N HIS A 114 13.46 5.38 6.16
CA HIS A 114 13.58 4.63 4.90
C HIS A 114 12.73 3.35 4.87
N THR A 115 12.59 2.69 6.01
CA THR A 115 11.77 1.47 6.13
C THR A 115 10.28 1.80 6.05
N VAL A 116 9.85 2.88 6.70
CA VAL A 116 8.44 3.30 6.73
C VAL A 116 8.02 3.94 5.42
N ASN A 117 8.87 4.80 4.86
CA ASN A 117 8.67 5.46 3.57
C ASN A 117 8.59 4.45 2.43
N HIS A 118 9.47 3.44 2.37
CA HIS A 118 9.37 2.37 1.37
C HIS A 118 8.02 1.66 1.40
N ARG A 119 7.50 1.38 2.60
CA ARG A 119 6.16 0.79 2.78
C ARG A 119 5.05 1.75 2.34
N ALA A 120 5.15 3.03 2.66
CA ALA A 120 4.18 4.03 2.23
C ALA A 120 4.19 4.18 0.69
N ILE A 121 5.36 4.22 0.06
CA ILE A 121 5.48 4.25 -1.41
C ILE A 121 4.93 2.96 -2.04
N PHE A 122 5.11 1.82 -1.38
CA PHE A 122 4.49 0.58 -1.81
C PHE A 122 2.96 0.65 -1.74
N ASP A 123 2.39 1.17 -0.66
CA ASP A 123 0.94 1.43 -0.57
C ASP A 123 0.46 2.39 -1.66
N ARG A 124 1.19 3.47 -1.91
CA ARG A 124 0.92 4.40 -3.03
C ARG A 124 0.89 3.66 -4.37
N SER A 125 1.81 2.73 -4.60
CA SER A 125 1.92 1.96 -5.85
C SER A 125 0.87 0.86 -6.00
N GLN A 126 0.20 0.48 -4.90
CA GLN A 126 -0.80 -0.58 -4.87
C GLN A 126 -2.23 -0.05 -4.74
N LEU A 127 -2.42 1.04 -4.02
CA LEU A 127 -3.72 1.53 -3.53
C LEU A 127 -3.92 3.01 -3.81
N GLY A 128 -2.98 3.69 -4.47
CA GLY A 128 -3.07 5.12 -4.78
C GLY A 128 -2.55 6.05 -3.70
N THR A 129 -2.67 5.67 -2.42
CA THR A 129 -2.26 6.52 -1.30
C THR A 129 -1.33 5.79 -0.32
N GLY A 130 -0.20 6.42 -0.03
CA GLY A 130 0.72 6.04 1.04
C GLY A 130 0.77 7.09 2.13
N THR A 131 0.46 6.71 3.38
CA THR A 131 0.43 7.66 4.50
C THR A 131 1.31 7.22 5.65
N MET A 132 2.09 8.18 6.16
CA MET A 132 2.91 8.04 7.35
C MET A 132 2.75 9.25 8.28
N ARG A 133 2.95 9.04 9.57
CA ARG A 133 3.02 10.10 10.57
C ARG A 133 4.44 10.20 11.11
N MET A 134 4.93 11.43 11.18
CA MET A 134 6.18 11.77 11.87
C MET A 134 5.87 12.05 13.34
N LYS A 135 6.70 11.54 14.24
CA LYS A 135 6.63 11.80 15.67
C LYS A 135 8.02 12.00 16.26
N TRP A 136 8.06 12.79 17.32
CA TRP A 136 9.19 12.84 18.25
C TRP A 136 8.82 12.00 19.47
N GLU A 137 9.69 11.09 19.84
CA GLU A 137 9.56 10.21 21.00
C GLU A 137 10.85 10.32 21.83
N ASN A 138 10.76 10.03 23.12
CA ASN A 138 11.96 9.89 23.96
C ASN A 138 12.33 8.41 24.00
N ASP A 139 13.60 8.10 23.78
CA ASP A 139 14.09 6.74 23.98
C ASP A 139 14.20 6.38 25.48
N ASP A 140 14.65 5.16 25.77
CA ASP A 140 14.81 4.68 27.16
C ASP A 140 15.83 5.51 27.97
N GLN A 141 16.67 6.31 27.31
CA GLN A 141 17.67 7.19 27.89
C GLN A 141 17.17 8.65 28.03
N GLY A 142 15.98 8.96 27.51
CA GLY A 142 15.40 10.30 27.52
C GLY A 142 15.90 11.20 26.39
N GLU A 143 16.51 10.62 25.34
CA GLU A 143 16.96 11.35 24.17
C GLU A 143 15.84 11.44 23.13
N ASP A 144 15.70 12.62 22.49
CA ASP A 144 14.70 12.84 21.44
C ASP A 144 15.07 12.06 20.17
N ILE A 145 14.22 11.10 19.82
CA ILE A 145 14.31 10.31 18.60
C ILE A 145 13.15 10.65 17.66
N MET A 146 13.47 10.80 16.37
CA MET A 146 12.45 10.91 15.32
C MET A 146 12.00 9.50 14.92
N ASN A 147 10.69 9.28 14.92
CA ASN A 147 10.08 8.02 14.55
C ASN A 147 8.94 8.23 13.55
N PHE A 148 8.82 7.30 12.60
CA PHE A 148 7.76 7.29 11.61
C PHE A 148 6.83 6.10 11.84
N CYS A 149 5.53 6.33 11.69
CA CYS A 149 4.50 5.30 11.79
C CYS A 149 3.70 5.25 10.48
N ARG A 150 3.57 4.07 9.88
CA ARG A 150 2.69 3.82 8.74
C ARG A 150 1.29 3.45 9.22
N PHE A 151 0.28 3.83 8.46
CA PHE A 151 -1.10 3.41 8.68
C PHE A 151 -1.56 2.49 7.57
N ASP A 152 -2.24 1.39 7.93
CA ASP A 152 -2.94 0.58 6.95
C ASP A 152 -4.14 1.39 6.40
N PRO A 153 -4.38 1.44 5.07
CA PRO A 153 -5.45 2.25 4.45
C PRO A 153 -6.87 2.02 4.97
N MET A 154 -7.15 0.87 5.57
CA MET A 154 -8.44 0.59 6.23
C MET A 154 -8.63 1.30 7.58
N ASN A 155 -7.55 1.79 8.18
CA ASN A 155 -7.53 2.28 9.55
C ASN A 155 -7.41 3.81 9.64
N TYR A 156 -7.41 4.51 8.50
CA TYR A 156 -7.33 5.95 8.47
C TYR A 156 -8.21 6.57 7.38
N VAL A 157 -8.46 7.86 7.54
CA VAL A 157 -9.19 8.73 6.63
C VAL A 157 -8.39 10.01 6.42
N ILE A 158 -8.53 10.62 5.25
CA ILE A 158 -7.91 11.91 4.90
C ILE A 158 -8.92 12.81 4.21
N ASP A 159 -8.68 14.11 4.28
CA ASP A 159 -9.39 15.16 3.54
C ASP A 159 -8.36 16.23 3.12
N HIS A 160 -8.75 17.09 2.17
CA HIS A 160 -7.85 18.12 1.64
C HIS A 160 -8.52 19.49 1.53
N ASP A 161 -7.67 20.52 1.47
CA ASP A 161 -8.13 21.87 1.19
C ASP A 161 -8.45 22.09 -0.30
N HIS A 162 -8.93 23.29 -0.62
CA HIS A 162 -9.26 23.74 -1.97
C HIS A 162 -8.09 23.70 -2.97
N ALA A 163 -6.84 23.60 -2.50
CA ALA A 163 -5.65 23.44 -3.33
C ALA A 163 -5.21 21.97 -3.39
N GLU A 164 -6.10 21.05 -3.02
CA GLU A 164 -5.86 19.61 -2.93
C GLU A 164 -4.77 19.24 -1.93
N LYS A 165 -4.33 20.14 -1.03
CA LYS A 165 -3.35 19.78 -0.02
C LYS A 165 -4.03 19.05 1.13
N VAL A 166 -3.59 17.83 1.43
CA VAL A 166 -4.07 17.07 2.59
C VAL A 166 -3.78 17.88 3.86
N ASP A 167 -4.84 18.22 4.59
CA ASP A 167 -4.77 19.06 5.79
C ASP A 167 -5.58 18.48 6.97
N THR A 168 -6.20 17.34 6.73
CA THR A 168 -7.08 16.63 7.64
C THR A 168 -6.75 15.14 7.58
N PHE A 169 -6.66 14.53 8.75
CA PHE A 169 -6.37 13.12 8.92
C PHE A 169 -7.15 12.58 10.11
N GLY A 170 -7.70 11.39 9.96
CA GLY A 170 -8.29 10.63 11.06
C GLY A 170 -7.70 9.22 11.07
N ALA A 171 -7.45 8.64 12.25
CA ALA A 171 -7.12 7.22 12.38
C ALA A 171 -7.96 6.57 13.47
N CYS A 172 -8.32 5.31 13.25
CA CYS A 172 -8.97 4.47 14.24
C CYS A 172 -8.00 3.40 14.74
N TYR A 173 -7.53 3.55 15.98
CA TYR A 173 -6.70 2.57 16.66
C TYR A 173 -7.57 1.58 17.42
N LYS A 174 -7.43 0.29 17.09
CA LYS A 174 -8.10 -0.80 17.82
C LYS A 174 -7.15 -1.36 18.86
N TRP A 175 -7.19 -0.83 20.07
CA TRP A 175 -6.22 -1.18 21.11
C TRP A 175 -6.88 -1.65 22.40
N PRO A 176 -6.21 -2.52 23.16
CA PRO A 176 -6.62 -2.77 24.53
C PRO A 176 -6.40 -1.56 25.43
N ALA A 177 -7.21 -1.43 26.48
CA ALA A 177 -7.22 -0.27 27.37
C ALA A 177 -5.82 0.05 27.96
N TYR A 178 -5.00 -0.96 28.25
CA TYR A 178 -3.66 -0.74 28.80
C TYR A 178 -2.68 -0.05 27.84
N ARG A 179 -2.82 -0.26 26.52
CA ARG A 179 -1.95 0.44 25.53
C ARG A 179 -2.35 1.90 25.43
N ALA A 180 -3.66 2.17 25.43
CA ALA A 180 -4.18 3.53 25.48
C ALA A 180 -3.72 4.25 26.77
N ALA A 181 -3.76 3.57 27.91
CA ALA A 181 -3.27 4.13 29.18
C ALA A 181 -1.76 4.42 29.16
N ALA A 182 -0.96 3.55 28.52
CA ALA A 182 0.48 3.79 28.35
C ALA A 182 0.76 4.99 27.43
N MET A 183 -0.08 5.22 26.42
CA MET A 183 0.14 6.29 25.44
C MET A 183 -0.40 7.65 25.88
N TRP A 184 -1.58 7.68 26.51
CA TRP A 184 -2.28 8.92 26.84
C TRP A 184 -2.46 9.17 28.34
N GLY A 185 -1.93 8.31 29.20
CA GLY A 185 -2.18 8.36 30.64
C GLY A 185 -3.51 7.71 31.01
N LYS A 186 -3.52 7.01 32.14
CA LYS A 186 -4.71 6.27 32.60
C LYS A 186 -5.82 7.24 33.01
N GLU A 187 -5.47 8.33 33.67
CA GLU A 187 -6.35 9.37 34.19
C GLU A 187 -7.17 10.09 33.11
N ASN A 188 -6.67 10.12 31.87
CA ASN A 188 -7.35 10.76 30.74
C ASN A 188 -8.39 9.85 30.07
N LEU A 189 -8.36 8.55 30.37
CA LEU A 189 -9.36 7.59 29.86
C LEU A 189 -10.68 7.70 30.65
N SER A 190 -11.77 7.18 30.07
CA SER A 190 -13.05 7.09 30.75
C SER A 190 -12.99 6.17 31.97
N SER A 191 -13.88 6.41 32.94
CA SER A 191 -13.96 5.60 34.17
C SER A 191 -14.15 4.11 33.91
N LYS A 192 -14.75 3.73 32.76
CA LYS A 192 -14.88 2.34 32.33
C LYS A 192 -13.52 1.75 31.98
N LEU A 193 -12.77 2.42 31.09
CA LEU A 193 -11.47 1.93 30.64
C LEU A 193 -10.43 1.95 31.76
N GLN A 194 -10.46 2.94 32.65
CA GLN A 194 -9.59 2.98 33.83
C GLN A 194 -9.70 1.72 34.69
N ARG A 195 -10.93 1.21 34.88
CA ARG A 195 -11.18 -0.04 35.61
C ARG A 195 -10.72 -1.28 34.82
N GLU A 196 -10.88 -1.27 33.51
CA GLU A 196 -10.43 -2.38 32.65
C GLU A 196 -8.91 -2.50 32.56
N VAL A 197 -8.17 -1.39 32.71
CA VAL A 197 -6.69 -1.42 32.79
C VAL A 197 -6.20 -2.22 33.99
N GLU A 198 -6.92 -2.16 35.12
CA GLU A 198 -6.57 -2.85 36.37
C GLU A 198 -7.06 -4.30 36.42
N ASP A 199 -8.05 -4.65 35.59
CA ASP A 199 -8.68 -5.96 35.57
C ASP A 199 -7.92 -6.95 34.66
N PRO A 200 -7.24 -7.98 35.19
CA PRO A 200 -6.46 -8.91 34.38
C PRO A 200 -7.27 -9.66 33.31
N GLN A 201 -8.58 -9.84 33.51
CA GLN A 201 -9.44 -10.55 32.56
C GLN A 201 -9.93 -9.65 31.42
N ARG A 202 -10.09 -8.34 31.68
CA ARG A 202 -10.60 -7.37 30.69
C ARG A 202 -9.54 -6.48 30.07
N ARG A 203 -8.32 -6.48 30.62
CA ARG A 203 -7.20 -5.68 30.13
C ARG A 203 -6.90 -5.89 28.65
N SER A 204 -7.18 -7.09 28.12
CA SER A 204 -6.95 -7.44 26.70
C SER A 204 -8.12 -7.11 25.76
N THR A 205 -9.27 -6.68 26.28
CA THR A 205 -10.42 -6.28 25.46
C THR A 205 -10.06 -5.05 24.64
N THR A 206 -10.26 -5.11 23.33
CA THR A 206 -9.93 -4.01 22.40
C THR A 206 -11.07 -3.02 22.26
N HIS A 207 -10.72 -1.75 22.17
CA HIS A 207 -11.63 -0.61 21.97
C HIS A 207 -11.13 0.25 20.81
N ASP A 208 -12.05 0.99 20.21
CA ASP A 208 -11.76 1.91 19.11
C ASP A 208 -11.44 3.32 19.67
N PHE A 209 -10.22 3.79 19.39
CA PHE A 209 -9.76 5.13 19.71
C PHE A 209 -9.55 5.93 18.43
N LEU A 210 -10.24 7.05 18.30
CA LEU A 210 -10.13 7.92 17.13
C LEU A 210 -9.12 9.02 17.41
N VAL A 211 -8.16 9.19 16.51
CA VAL A 211 -7.23 10.31 16.50
C VAL A 211 -7.53 11.15 15.28
N VAL A 212 -7.93 12.40 15.47
CA VAL A 212 -8.30 13.32 14.40
C VAL A 212 -7.41 14.55 14.45
N ILE A 213 -6.74 14.85 13.34
CA ILE A 213 -5.87 16.00 13.13
C ILE A 213 -6.47 16.83 12.02
N GLU A 214 -6.82 18.09 12.30
CA GLU A 214 -7.44 18.99 11.31
C GLU A 214 -6.84 20.38 11.37
N LYS A 215 -6.68 21.00 10.21
CA LYS A 215 -6.28 22.41 10.10
C LYS A 215 -7.38 23.33 10.63
N GLN A 216 -6.99 24.30 11.45
CA GLN A 216 -7.91 25.32 11.91
C GLN A 216 -8.08 26.42 10.85
N PRO A 217 -9.31 26.92 10.65
CA PRO A 217 -9.52 28.12 9.85
C PRO A 217 -8.75 29.30 10.44
N LYS A 218 -8.15 30.13 9.57
CA LYS A 218 -7.29 31.25 10.01
C LYS A 218 -7.95 32.19 11.02
N TRP A 219 -9.26 32.43 10.89
CA TRP A 219 -10.02 33.31 11.80
C TRP A 219 -10.26 32.70 13.20
N LYS A 220 -9.99 31.40 13.41
CA LYS A 220 -10.05 30.76 14.73
C LYS A 220 -8.69 30.74 15.45
N LEU A 221 -7.60 31.05 14.75
CA LEU A 221 -6.27 31.12 15.34
C LEU A 221 -6.20 32.29 16.31
N LYS A 222 -6.20 31.98 17.61
CA LYS A 222 -6.00 32.95 18.68
C LYS A 222 -4.75 32.55 19.44
N LYS A 223 -3.63 33.23 19.19
CA LYS A 223 -2.33 32.89 19.81
C LYS A 223 -2.38 32.93 21.34
N GLU A 224 -3.29 33.72 21.94
CA GLU A 224 -3.48 33.75 23.39
C GLU A 224 -4.15 32.49 23.96
N ALA A 225 -4.71 31.60 23.13
CA ALA A 225 -5.43 30.40 23.57
C ALA A 225 -4.51 29.18 23.84
N GLY A 226 -3.20 29.37 23.91
CA GLY A 226 -2.22 28.30 24.11
C GLY A 226 -2.33 27.21 23.04
N ASN A 227 -2.29 25.94 23.44
CA ASN A 227 -2.37 24.79 22.52
C ASN A 227 -3.62 24.81 21.62
N LYS A 228 -4.74 25.38 22.08
CA LYS A 228 -5.98 25.46 21.28
C LYS A 228 -5.92 26.54 20.19
N GLY A 229 -4.93 27.43 20.24
CA GLY A 229 -4.70 28.49 19.26
C GLY A 229 -3.80 28.10 18.08
N MET A 230 -3.27 26.88 18.08
CA MET A 230 -2.30 26.41 17.08
C MET A 230 -2.94 26.06 15.73
N ALA A 231 -2.11 25.94 14.69
CA ALA A 231 -2.54 25.77 13.30
C ALA A 231 -3.39 24.52 13.06
N TYR A 232 -3.11 23.42 13.77
CA TYR A 232 -3.83 22.16 13.67
C TYR A 232 -4.38 21.77 15.03
N THR A 233 -5.58 21.18 15.08
CA THR A 233 -6.12 20.55 16.30
C THR A 233 -5.83 19.06 16.25
N VAL A 234 -5.36 18.50 17.36
CA VAL A 234 -5.15 17.07 17.57
C VAL A 234 -6.13 16.62 18.64
N ARG A 235 -7.12 15.80 18.26
CA ARG A 235 -8.13 15.27 19.16
C ARG A 235 -8.04 13.76 19.25
N VAL A 236 -8.16 13.24 20.45
CA VAL A 236 -8.22 11.80 20.73
C VAL A 236 -9.50 11.52 21.50
N VAL A 237 -10.32 10.61 20.98
CA VAL A 237 -11.62 10.27 21.57
C VAL A 237 -11.85 8.76 21.59
N GLU A 238 -12.52 8.28 22.64
CA GLU A 238 -13.07 6.93 22.68
C GLU A 238 -14.33 6.87 21.80
N ARG A 239 -14.38 5.99 20.79
CA ARG A 239 -15.50 5.95 19.83
C ARG A 239 -16.85 5.67 20.51
N ASP A 240 -16.88 4.69 21.40
CA ASP A 240 -18.12 4.20 22.02
C ASP A 240 -18.68 5.16 23.08
N SER A 241 -17.84 5.57 24.03
CA SER A 241 -18.23 6.45 25.13
C SER A 241 -18.30 7.92 24.70
N LYS A 242 -17.68 8.27 23.57
CA LYS A 242 -17.49 9.65 23.09
C LYS A 242 -16.70 10.51 24.07
N HIS A 243 -15.96 9.86 24.98
CA HIS A 243 -15.12 10.50 25.97
C HIS A 243 -13.88 11.11 25.28
N GLU A 244 -13.56 12.34 25.64
CA GLU A 244 -12.40 13.05 25.11
C GLU A 244 -11.18 12.74 25.96
N ILE A 245 -10.17 12.13 25.35
CA ILE A 245 -8.89 11.79 26.00
C ILE A 245 -7.92 12.96 25.89
N LEU A 246 -7.87 13.60 24.71
CA LEU A 246 -6.94 14.69 24.42
C LEU A 246 -7.60 15.69 23.46
N ASP A 247 -7.45 16.98 23.76
CA ASP A 247 -7.71 18.10 22.84
C ASP A 247 -6.55 19.07 22.93
N SER A 248 -5.60 18.89 22.01
CA SER A 248 -4.39 19.71 21.89
C SER A 248 -4.33 20.36 20.52
N GLY A 249 -3.32 21.18 20.29
CA GLY A 249 -2.97 21.65 18.96
C GLY A 249 -1.51 21.40 18.64
N ASN A 250 -1.20 21.58 17.35
CA ASN A 250 0.16 21.54 16.83
C ASN A 250 0.32 22.62 15.75
N ASP A 251 1.52 23.18 15.63
CA ASP A 251 1.87 24.18 14.63
C ASP A 251 2.14 23.55 13.25
N HIS A 252 2.56 22.28 13.21
CA HIS A 252 2.83 21.56 11.97
C HIS A 252 1.88 20.38 11.78
N PHE A 253 1.63 20.04 10.52
CA PHE A 253 0.88 18.84 10.17
C PHE A 253 1.81 17.64 10.20
N GLU A 254 1.59 16.73 11.14
CA GLU A 254 2.46 15.56 11.38
C GLU A 254 2.29 14.44 10.35
N ILE A 255 1.34 14.59 9.41
CA ILE A 255 0.95 13.55 8.47
C ILE A 255 1.54 13.86 7.10
N VAL A 256 2.25 12.88 6.55
CA VAL A 256 2.71 12.88 5.17
C VAL A 256 1.88 11.86 4.42
N SER A 257 0.99 12.34 3.55
CA SER A 257 0.18 11.51 2.68
C SER A 257 0.59 11.77 1.23
N SER A 258 1.15 10.76 0.59
CA SER A 258 1.52 10.78 -0.81
C SER A 258 0.42 10.09 -1.62
N ARG A 259 -0.08 10.78 -2.64
CA ARG A 259 -1.10 10.28 -3.57
C ARG A 259 -0.45 10.14 -4.94
N TYR A 260 -0.81 9.09 -5.68
CA TYR A 260 -0.23 8.82 -6.99
C TYR A 260 -0.76 9.83 -8.02
N GLU A 261 -2.03 9.75 -8.36
CA GLU A 261 -2.79 10.79 -9.08
C GLU A 261 -4.00 11.21 -8.25
N VAL A 262 -4.51 12.42 -8.46
CA VAL A 262 -5.64 12.99 -7.71
C VAL A 262 -6.74 13.40 -8.69
N ASP A 263 -7.96 12.95 -8.45
CA ASP A 263 -9.14 13.16 -9.30
C ASP A 263 -10.24 13.97 -8.58
N GLY A 264 -9.83 14.89 -7.71
CA GLY A 264 -10.72 15.64 -6.81
C GLY A 264 -11.19 14.86 -5.58
N SER A 265 -10.86 13.56 -5.49
CA SER A 265 -10.98 12.78 -4.25
C SER A 265 -9.83 13.07 -3.28
N PRO A 266 -10.05 12.95 -1.96
CA PRO A 266 -8.96 12.88 -1.00
C PRO A 266 -7.99 11.72 -1.23
N TRP A 267 -8.40 10.67 -1.94
CA TRP A 267 -7.58 9.49 -2.18
C TRP A 267 -6.91 9.52 -3.53
N GLY A 268 -5.78 8.82 -3.63
CA GLY A 268 -5.04 8.71 -4.88
C GLY A 268 -5.56 7.59 -5.78
N TYR A 269 -5.31 7.74 -7.08
CA TYR A 269 -5.50 6.71 -8.10
C TYR A 269 -4.14 6.23 -8.61
N CYS A 270 -3.90 4.91 -8.68
CA CYS A 270 -2.60 4.34 -9.08
C CYS A 270 -2.74 3.41 -10.30
N PRO A 271 -1.61 3.02 -10.94
CA PRO A 271 -1.63 2.13 -12.11
C PRO A 271 -2.31 0.78 -11.84
N ALA A 272 -2.31 0.32 -10.58
CA ALA A 272 -3.00 -0.91 -10.19
C ALA A 272 -4.50 -0.84 -10.48
N HIS A 273 -5.11 0.34 -10.26
CA HIS A 273 -6.52 0.57 -10.47
C HIS A 273 -6.87 0.66 -11.96
N GLU A 274 -5.97 1.22 -12.77
CA GLU A 274 -6.13 1.33 -14.22
C GLU A 274 -6.05 -0.04 -14.90
N ILE A 275 -5.04 -0.84 -14.55
CA ILE A 275 -4.75 -2.13 -15.20
C ILE A 275 -5.46 -3.33 -14.56
N LEU A 276 -6.37 -3.08 -13.62
CA LEU A 276 -7.08 -4.10 -12.87
C LEU A 276 -7.80 -5.13 -13.78
N PRO A 277 -8.51 -4.74 -14.86
CA PRO A 277 -9.16 -5.68 -15.76
C PRO A 277 -8.18 -6.66 -16.41
N ASP A 278 -6.99 -6.18 -16.80
CA ASP A 278 -5.99 -7.01 -17.46
C ASP A 278 -5.26 -7.91 -16.47
N ALA A 279 -5.08 -7.47 -15.22
CA ALA A 279 -4.59 -8.31 -14.14
C ALA A 279 -5.54 -9.48 -13.82
N TYR A 280 -6.86 -9.25 -13.81
CA TYR A 280 -7.85 -10.32 -13.67
C TYR A 280 -7.78 -11.31 -14.84
N LYS A 281 -7.70 -10.81 -16.08
CA LYS A 281 -7.54 -11.66 -17.27
C LYS A 281 -6.23 -12.44 -17.23
N ALA A 282 -5.14 -11.85 -16.76
CA ALA A 282 -3.84 -12.52 -16.63
C ALA A 282 -3.92 -13.66 -15.62
N ASN A 283 -4.55 -13.43 -14.47
CA ASN A 283 -4.77 -14.46 -13.45
C ASN A 283 -5.65 -15.60 -13.99
N TYR A 284 -6.73 -15.27 -14.70
CA TYR A 284 -7.61 -16.24 -15.35
C TYR A 284 -6.88 -17.04 -16.42
N ALA A 285 -6.12 -16.38 -17.31
CA ALA A 285 -5.31 -17.04 -18.33
C ALA A 285 -4.27 -17.99 -17.71
N GLY A 286 -3.57 -17.56 -16.66
CA GLY A 286 -2.61 -18.39 -15.93
C GLY A 286 -3.22 -19.71 -15.44
N LYS A 287 -4.46 -19.69 -14.94
CA LYS A 287 -5.21 -20.90 -14.57
C LYS A 287 -5.38 -21.87 -15.74
N PHE A 288 -5.84 -21.39 -16.90
CA PHE A 288 -6.03 -22.27 -18.06
C PHE A 288 -4.71 -22.74 -18.66
N MET A 289 -3.65 -21.94 -18.58
CA MET A 289 -2.32 -22.35 -19.02
C MET A 289 -1.79 -23.50 -18.16
N MET A 290 -2.06 -23.51 -16.85
CA MET A 290 -1.75 -24.64 -15.98
C MET A 290 -2.55 -25.89 -16.36
N VAL A 291 -3.86 -25.76 -16.59
CA VAL A 291 -4.72 -26.89 -17.01
C VAL A 291 -4.29 -27.44 -18.38
N MET A 292 -3.92 -26.57 -19.33
CA MET A 292 -3.40 -27.01 -20.62
C MET A 292 -2.04 -27.70 -20.49
N GLY A 293 -1.17 -27.21 -19.60
CA GLY A 293 0.10 -27.86 -19.27
C GLY A 293 -0.10 -29.26 -18.67
N GLU A 294 -1.05 -29.40 -17.75
CA GLU A 294 -1.44 -30.69 -17.16
C GLU A 294 -1.97 -31.65 -18.24
N ARG A 295 -2.89 -31.19 -19.10
CA ARG A 295 -3.42 -31.99 -20.21
C ARG A 295 -2.36 -32.34 -21.26
N ALA A 296 -1.32 -31.52 -21.43
CA ALA A 296 -0.21 -31.83 -22.33
C ALA A 296 0.75 -32.85 -21.70
N ALA A 297 0.97 -32.79 -20.39
CA ALA A 297 1.80 -33.75 -19.65
C ALA A 297 1.09 -35.10 -19.47
N VAL A 298 -0.23 -35.09 -19.30
CA VAL A 298 -1.09 -36.25 -19.08
C VAL A 298 -2.29 -36.16 -20.05
N PRO A 299 -2.11 -36.52 -21.33
CA PRO A 299 -3.19 -36.45 -22.31
C PRO A 299 -4.30 -37.46 -21.98
N PRO A 300 -5.58 -37.05 -22.05
CA PRO A 300 -6.68 -37.99 -21.92
C PRO A 300 -6.69 -38.95 -23.10
N VAL A 301 -7.09 -40.19 -22.86
CA VAL A 301 -7.17 -41.21 -23.91
C VAL A 301 -8.62 -41.55 -24.24
N MET A 302 -8.83 -42.04 -25.46
CA MET A 302 -10.06 -42.66 -25.90
C MET A 302 -9.87 -44.18 -25.89
N ALA A 303 -10.78 -44.92 -25.29
CA ALA A 303 -10.81 -46.39 -25.29
C ALA A 303 -12.17 -46.93 -25.74
N PRO A 304 -12.27 -48.16 -26.28
CA PRO A 304 -13.55 -48.73 -26.69
C PRO A 304 -14.40 -49.08 -25.46
N SER A 305 -15.74 -48.95 -25.58
CA SER A 305 -16.66 -49.13 -24.46
C SER A 305 -16.60 -50.50 -23.76
N TYR A 306 -16.19 -51.57 -24.46
CA TYR A 306 -16.04 -52.90 -23.86
C TYR A 306 -14.89 -52.98 -22.85
N MET A 307 -13.87 -52.11 -22.95
CA MET A 307 -12.75 -52.06 -22.01
C MET A 307 -13.11 -51.39 -20.67
N LYS A 308 -14.33 -50.87 -20.54
CA LYS A 308 -14.81 -50.23 -19.32
C LYS A 308 -14.89 -51.20 -18.13
N GLU A 309 -15.18 -52.47 -18.39
CA GLU A 309 -15.28 -53.51 -17.34
C GLU A 309 -13.93 -54.16 -17.02
N GLU A 310 -13.03 -54.30 -18.00
CA GLU A 310 -11.69 -54.89 -17.81
C GLU A 310 -10.70 -53.94 -17.13
N GLY A 311 -10.99 -52.64 -17.15
CA GLY A 311 -10.15 -51.61 -16.56
C GLY A 311 -8.98 -51.25 -17.49
N VAL A 312 -8.94 -50.00 -17.91
CA VAL A 312 -7.79 -49.49 -18.66
C VAL A 312 -6.75 -49.00 -17.66
N GLY A 313 -5.61 -49.69 -17.59
CA GLY A 313 -4.49 -49.38 -16.70
C GLY A 313 -3.72 -48.14 -17.15
N LEU A 314 -4.30 -46.97 -16.97
CA LEU A 314 -3.65 -45.68 -17.14
C LEU A 314 -3.59 -45.04 -15.76
N GLY A 315 -2.46 -44.46 -15.38
CA GLY A 315 -2.25 -43.86 -14.06
C GLY A 315 -3.16 -42.65 -13.80
N ALA A 316 -2.61 -41.50 -13.43
CA ALA A 316 -3.39 -40.28 -13.16
C ALA A 316 -4.14 -39.68 -14.39
N ALA A 317 -4.35 -40.43 -15.47
CA ALA A 317 -4.96 -40.00 -16.72
C ALA A 317 -6.44 -40.44 -16.81
N GLU A 318 -7.31 -39.54 -17.29
CA GLU A 318 -8.73 -39.85 -17.52
C GLU A 318 -8.94 -40.64 -18.82
N VAL A 319 -9.90 -41.59 -18.78
CA VAL A 319 -10.24 -42.49 -19.88
C VAL A 319 -11.66 -42.22 -20.36
N ASN A 320 -11.81 -41.83 -21.62
CA ASN A 320 -13.11 -41.61 -22.26
C ASN A 320 -13.47 -42.80 -23.16
N TYR A 321 -14.72 -43.28 -23.07
CA TYR A 321 -15.17 -44.46 -23.81
C TYR A 321 -16.01 -44.12 -25.04
N TYR A 322 -15.78 -44.78 -26.17
CA TYR A 322 -16.58 -44.61 -27.40
C TYR A 322 -17.19 -45.93 -27.90
N ALA A 323 -18.33 -45.84 -28.59
CA ALA A 323 -19.02 -46.99 -29.18
C ALA A 323 -18.34 -47.44 -30.47
N GLU A 324 -18.19 -48.75 -30.64
CA GLU A 324 -17.40 -49.41 -31.69
C GLU A 324 -18.13 -49.48 -33.06
N THR A 325 -18.76 -48.40 -33.49
CA THR A 325 -19.40 -48.34 -34.82
C THR A 325 -18.52 -47.73 -35.91
N SER A 326 -17.35 -47.19 -35.57
CA SER A 326 -16.59 -46.29 -36.46
C SER A 326 -15.09 -46.55 -36.58
N ALA A 327 -14.53 -47.63 -36.01
CA ALA A 327 -13.08 -47.82 -35.92
C ALA A 327 -12.59 -49.16 -36.50
N ALA A 328 -12.94 -49.46 -37.75
CA ALA A 328 -12.25 -50.51 -38.50
C ALA A 328 -10.84 -50.00 -38.90
N GLY A 329 -9.83 -50.32 -38.09
CA GLY A 329 -8.42 -50.22 -38.48
C GLY A 329 -7.56 -49.12 -37.80
N LYS A 330 -7.97 -48.54 -36.68
CA LYS A 330 -7.10 -47.67 -35.86
C LYS A 330 -6.86 -48.28 -34.47
N ASN A 331 -5.71 -47.95 -33.85
CA ASN A 331 -5.38 -48.36 -32.48
C ASN A 331 -6.60 -48.19 -31.56
N PRO A 332 -7.03 -49.24 -30.82
CA PRO A 332 -8.28 -49.21 -30.05
C PRO A 332 -8.25 -48.15 -28.95
N VAL A 333 -7.06 -47.92 -28.39
CA VAL A 333 -6.76 -46.82 -27.48
C VAL A 333 -5.88 -45.79 -28.19
N TYR A 334 -6.29 -44.52 -28.18
CA TYR A 334 -5.50 -43.43 -28.75
C TYR A 334 -5.67 -42.15 -27.92
N GLU A 335 -4.63 -41.32 -27.92
CA GLU A 335 -4.69 -40.00 -27.28
C GLU A 335 -5.75 -39.14 -27.95
N LEU A 336 -6.58 -38.47 -27.14
CA LEU A 336 -7.50 -37.46 -27.65
C LEU A 336 -6.68 -36.24 -28.10
N SER A 337 -6.26 -36.28 -29.35
CA SER A 337 -5.49 -35.25 -30.05
C SER A 337 -6.38 -34.03 -30.35
N GLY A 338 -6.75 -33.32 -29.30
CA GLY A 338 -7.57 -32.10 -29.34
C GLY A 338 -7.03 -30.99 -28.44
N GLY A 339 -5.70 -30.95 -28.24
CA GLY A 339 -5.06 -29.89 -27.47
C GLY A 339 -5.23 -28.54 -28.17
N GLY A 340 -5.86 -27.58 -27.50
CA GLY A 340 -5.88 -26.19 -27.95
C GLY A 340 -4.45 -25.66 -28.14
N ASN A 341 -4.27 -24.64 -28.97
CA ASN A 341 -2.95 -24.10 -29.27
C ASN A 341 -2.34 -23.42 -28.03
N TYR A 342 -1.52 -24.17 -27.27
CA TYR A 342 -0.83 -23.69 -26.08
C TYR A 342 -0.03 -22.42 -26.34
N GLN A 343 0.61 -22.32 -27.51
CA GLN A 343 1.41 -21.16 -27.87
C GLN A 343 0.57 -19.89 -27.99
N VAL A 344 -0.63 -19.98 -28.59
CA VAL A 344 -1.55 -18.83 -28.67
C VAL A 344 -2.01 -18.38 -27.29
N GLY A 345 -2.31 -19.34 -26.40
CA GLY A 345 -2.63 -19.04 -25.00
C GLY A 345 -1.47 -18.34 -24.27
N MET A 346 -0.24 -18.82 -24.49
CA MET A 346 0.97 -18.23 -23.93
C MET A 346 1.20 -16.80 -24.44
N ASP A 347 0.98 -16.55 -25.73
CA ASP A 347 1.18 -15.23 -26.33
C ASP A 347 0.15 -14.21 -25.80
N ILE A 348 -1.10 -14.61 -25.60
CA ILE A 348 -2.13 -13.76 -24.97
C ILE A 348 -1.75 -13.47 -23.51
N TRP A 349 -1.34 -14.50 -22.77
CA TRP A 349 -0.95 -14.34 -21.36
C TRP A 349 0.24 -13.39 -21.21
N ARG A 350 1.28 -13.54 -22.07
CA ARG A 350 2.43 -12.63 -22.11
C ARG A 350 2.03 -11.20 -22.44
N LYS A 351 1.15 -10.97 -23.42
CA LYS A 351 0.68 -9.62 -23.75
C LYS A 351 -0.01 -8.93 -22.57
N LEU A 352 -0.78 -9.68 -21.77
CA LEU A 352 -1.37 -9.14 -20.54
C LEU A 352 -0.31 -8.81 -19.49
N GLN A 353 0.71 -9.67 -19.34
CA GLN A 353 1.85 -9.40 -18.44
C GLN A 353 2.67 -8.17 -18.88
N ASP A 354 2.88 -8.00 -20.19
CA ASP A 354 3.59 -6.86 -20.78
C ASP A 354 2.80 -5.56 -20.58
N SER A 355 1.48 -5.61 -20.74
CA SER A 355 0.60 -4.45 -20.47
C SER A 355 0.65 -4.03 -18.99
N ILE A 356 0.69 -5.00 -18.07
CA ILE A 356 0.92 -4.72 -16.64
C ILE A 356 2.32 -4.13 -16.41
N ASP A 357 3.36 -4.62 -17.09
CA ASP A 357 4.71 -4.05 -16.98
C ASP A 357 4.77 -2.59 -17.46
N GLU A 358 4.10 -2.30 -18.58
CA GLU A 358 4.04 -0.97 -19.16
C GLU A 358 3.34 0.03 -18.24
N ALA A 359 2.19 -0.34 -17.66
CA ALA A 359 1.45 0.48 -16.69
C ALA A 359 2.30 0.87 -15.46
N TYR A 360 3.20 -0.02 -15.02
CA TYR A 360 4.12 0.25 -13.90
C TYR A 360 5.43 0.93 -14.31
N HIS A 361 5.55 1.33 -15.59
CA HIS A 361 6.77 1.86 -16.19
C HIS A 361 7.98 0.95 -16.00
N GLY A 362 7.78 -0.36 -16.21
CA GLY A 362 8.80 -1.34 -15.89
C GLY A 362 10.11 -1.14 -16.66
N HIS A 363 10.04 -0.63 -17.88
CA HIS A 363 11.20 -0.26 -18.67
C HIS A 363 12.10 0.79 -17.98
N LEU A 364 11.52 1.79 -17.30
CA LEU A 364 12.26 2.86 -16.61
C LEU A 364 13.11 2.29 -15.47
N PHE A 365 12.50 1.46 -14.63
CA PHE A 365 13.18 0.88 -13.47
C PHE A 365 14.16 -0.24 -13.84
N ASN A 366 13.87 -1.00 -14.90
CA ASN A 366 14.81 -1.98 -15.45
C ASN A 366 16.06 -1.31 -16.04
N MET A 367 15.92 -0.13 -16.64
CA MET A 367 17.06 0.65 -17.11
C MET A 367 17.99 1.03 -15.94
N PHE A 368 17.42 1.51 -14.84
CA PHE A 368 18.17 1.88 -13.63
C PHE A 368 18.97 0.69 -13.05
N ASN A 369 18.34 -0.48 -12.89
CA ASN A 369 19.02 -1.67 -12.35
C ASN A 369 20.15 -2.20 -13.24
N ARG A 370 20.11 -1.94 -14.55
CA ARG A 370 21.18 -2.32 -15.48
C ARG A 370 22.33 -1.31 -15.51
N SER A 371 22.08 -0.06 -15.12
CA SER A 371 23.07 1.02 -15.15
C SER A 371 24.22 0.86 -14.14
N ASP A 372 24.00 0.15 -13.03
CA ASP A 372 25.02 0.02 -11.97
C ASP A 372 26.15 -0.99 -12.29
N ARG A 373 26.06 -1.79 -13.36
CA ARG A 373 27.04 -2.86 -13.60
C ARG A 373 28.19 -2.54 -14.56
N ASP A 374 28.05 -1.63 -15.53
CA ASP A 374 29.08 -1.41 -16.57
C ASP A 374 29.09 0.01 -17.21
N MET A 375 28.68 1.08 -16.51
CA MET A 375 28.59 2.44 -17.11
C MET A 375 29.62 3.44 -16.57
N THR A 376 30.10 4.31 -17.46
CA THR A 376 30.95 5.48 -17.09
C THR A 376 30.11 6.57 -16.42
N ALA A 377 30.68 7.33 -15.48
CA ALA A 377 29.97 8.31 -14.64
C ALA A 377 29.16 9.36 -15.44
N THR A 378 29.59 9.71 -16.65
CA THR A 378 28.90 10.66 -17.52
C THR A 378 27.65 10.07 -18.16
N GLU A 379 27.71 8.81 -18.57
CA GLU A 379 26.57 8.08 -19.14
C GLU A 379 25.50 7.83 -18.08
N ALA A 380 25.91 7.54 -16.84
CA ALA A 380 25.00 7.41 -15.70
C ALA A 380 24.22 8.70 -15.41
N ASN A 381 24.86 9.86 -15.54
CA ASN A 381 24.20 11.15 -15.31
C ASN A 381 23.22 11.52 -16.44
N MET A 382 23.62 11.40 -17.72
CA MET A 382 22.71 11.68 -18.85
C MET A 382 21.48 10.78 -18.82
N ARG A 383 21.66 9.50 -18.47
CA ARG A 383 20.55 8.54 -18.42
C ARG A 383 19.61 8.77 -17.24
N ARG A 384 20.13 9.28 -16.11
CA ARG A 384 19.30 9.78 -14.99
C ARG A 384 18.49 11.02 -15.39
N GLU A 385 19.03 11.89 -16.23
CA GLU A 385 18.30 13.05 -16.75
C GLU A 385 17.18 12.65 -17.72
N GLU A 386 17.43 11.70 -18.64
CA GLU A 386 16.39 11.13 -19.50
C GLU A 386 15.27 10.43 -18.71
N LEU A 387 15.66 9.67 -17.67
CA LEU A 387 14.73 9.04 -16.73
C LEU A 387 13.89 10.07 -15.98
N ASN A 388 14.52 11.11 -15.42
CA ASN A 388 13.79 12.17 -14.74
C ASN A 388 12.82 12.90 -15.68
N ALA A 389 13.17 13.06 -16.96
CA ALA A 389 12.27 13.66 -17.95
C ALA A 389 11.05 12.77 -18.26
N GLN A 390 11.23 11.45 -18.36
CA GLN A 390 10.14 10.50 -18.65
C GLN A 390 9.28 10.16 -17.42
N ALA A 391 9.88 10.11 -16.24
CA ALA A 391 9.21 9.76 -14.99
C ALA A 391 8.61 10.98 -14.26
N ASN A 392 8.88 12.20 -14.72
CA ASN A 392 8.44 13.45 -14.10
C ASN A 392 6.92 13.57 -13.81
N PRO A 393 5.99 13.01 -14.62
CA PRO A 393 4.57 13.10 -14.28
C PRO A 393 4.13 12.05 -13.24
N THR A 394 4.92 11.01 -12.97
CA THR A 394 4.53 9.87 -12.10
C THR A 394 5.34 9.71 -10.81
N LEU A 395 6.51 10.35 -10.73
CA LEU A 395 7.30 10.55 -9.51
C LEU A 395 6.73 11.68 -8.65
#